data_AF-A0A2E9ZKE7-F1
#
_entry.id   AF-A0A2E9ZKE7-F1
#
_cell.length_a   1.000
_cell.length_b   1.000
_cell.length_c   1.000
_cell.angle_alpha   90.00
_cell.angle_beta   90.00
_cell.angle_gamma   90.00
#
_symmetry.space_group_name_H-M   'P 1'
#
loop_
_entity.id
_entity.type
_entity.pdbx_description
1 polymer ?
#
loop_
_entity_poly.entity_id
_entity_poly.type
_entity_poly.pdbx_seq_one_letter_code
_entity_poly.pdbx_strand_id
1 'polypeptide(L)'
;MHNKTTATGGSIARLFYLLSGIVLVALGLIAGSFGSGWSGLVFELFENIPMMETIGTYTPYFPFVAFFPIGVVVLGTLLIVKSRQ
;
A
#
# COMPACT_ATOMS: atom_id res chain seq x y z
N MET A 1 13.87 -16.33 -35.99
CA MET A 1 12.96 -15.22 -35.63
C MET A 1 13.09 -14.98 -34.13
N HIS A 2 13.63 -13.83 -33.77
CA HIS A 2 14.09 -13.51 -32.41
C HIS A 2 12.88 -13.09 -31.54
N ASN A 3 12.73 -13.74 -30.39
CA ASN A 3 11.65 -13.61 -29.42
C ASN A 3 11.65 -12.20 -28.76
N LYS A 4 11.12 -11.18 -29.45
CA LYS A 4 11.08 -9.79 -28.95
C LYS A 4 9.95 -9.54 -27.94
N THR A 5 8.92 -10.38 -27.91
CA THR A 5 7.70 -10.16 -27.13
C THR A 5 7.90 -10.34 -25.63
N THR A 6 8.77 -11.27 -25.23
CA THR A 6 9.07 -11.55 -23.81
C THR A 6 9.91 -10.45 -23.16
N ALA A 7 10.84 -9.85 -23.88
CA ALA A 7 11.69 -8.77 -23.38
C ALA A 7 10.88 -7.49 -23.04
N THR A 8 9.89 -7.15 -23.86
CA THR A 8 9.04 -5.96 -23.66
C THR A 8 8.08 -6.13 -22.48
N GLY A 9 7.49 -7.33 -22.31
CA GLY A 9 6.58 -7.63 -21.21
C GLY A 9 7.24 -7.55 -19.83
N GLY A 10 8.49 -8.03 -19.71
CA GLY A 10 9.29 -7.90 -18.48
C GLY A 10 9.62 -6.43 -18.16
N SER A 11 9.94 -5.63 -19.17
CA SER A 11 10.25 -4.20 -19.03
C SER A 11 9.04 -3.38 -18.55
N ILE A 12 7.86 -3.64 -19.11
CA ILE A 12 6.63 -2.94 -18.76
C ILE A 12 6.16 -3.30 -17.34
N ALA A 13 6.16 -4.58 -16.98
CA ALA A 13 5.80 -5.02 -15.63
C ALA A 13 6.72 -4.38 -14.57
N ARG A 14 8.02 -4.34 -14.87
CA ARG A 14 9.03 -3.68 -14.04
C ARG A 14 8.73 -2.20 -13.83
N LEU A 15 8.39 -1.49 -14.91
CA LEU A 15 8.01 -0.07 -14.85
C LEU A 15 6.75 0.15 -14.01
N PHE A 16 5.72 -0.70 -14.16
CA PHE A 16 4.50 -0.61 -13.36
C PHE A 16 4.78 -0.81 -11.87
N TYR A 17 5.59 -1.80 -11.49
CA TYR A 17 5.98 -2.01 -10.08
C TYR A 17 6.74 -0.81 -9.52
N LEU A 18 7.64 -0.21 -10.30
CA LEU A 18 8.40 0.95 -9.87
C LEU A 18 7.50 2.18 -9.66
N LEU A 19 6.64 2.50 -10.63
CA LEU A 19 5.75 3.65 -10.56
C LEU A 19 4.70 3.50 -9.46
N SER A 20 4.04 2.35 -9.37
CA SER A 20 3.08 2.07 -8.29
C SER A 20 3.75 2.13 -6.91
N GLY A 21 4.98 1.61 -6.80
CA GLY A 21 5.75 1.68 -5.58
C GLY A 21 6.09 3.11 -5.15
N ILE A 22 6.54 3.96 -6.07
CA ILE A 22 6.80 5.39 -5.80
C ILE A 22 5.53 6.11 -5.37
N VAL A 23 4.41 5.88 -6.06
CA VAL A 23 3.11 6.49 -5.74
C VAL A 23 2.68 6.09 -4.32
N LEU A 24 2.78 4.81 -3.97
CA LEU A 24 2.43 4.33 -2.64
C LEU A 24 3.33 4.93 -1.56
N VAL A 25 4.65 5.00 -1.76
CA VAL A 25 5.55 5.66 -0.80
C VAL A 25 5.16 7.14 -0.61
N ALA A 26 4.92 7.87 -1.70
CA ALA A 26 4.49 9.27 -1.63
C ALA A 26 3.15 9.43 -0.89
N LEU A 27 2.16 8.59 -1.21
CA LEU A 27 0.87 8.59 -0.52
C LEU A 27 1.01 8.27 0.97
N GLY A 28 1.84 7.29 1.34
CA GLY A 28 2.10 6.95 2.74
C GLY A 28 2.81 8.07 3.50
N LEU A 29 3.72 8.82 2.87
CA LEU A 29 4.38 9.97 3.49
C LEU A 29 3.43 11.18 3.65
N ILE A 30 2.63 11.47 2.63
CA ILE A 30 1.56 12.48 2.71
C ILE A 30 0.58 12.06 3.81
N ALA A 31 0.20 10.78 3.83
CA ALA A 31 -0.64 10.20 4.84
C ALA A 31 0.04 10.08 6.22
N GLY A 32 1.34 10.31 6.37
CA GLY A 32 1.95 10.45 7.69
C GLY A 32 1.94 11.90 8.19
N SER A 33 1.84 12.85 7.26
CA SER A 33 2.09 14.28 7.50
C SER A 33 0.83 15.07 7.84
N PHE A 34 -0.29 14.72 7.21
CA PHE A 34 -1.61 15.16 7.70
C PHE A 34 -2.00 14.20 8.84
N GLY A 35 -2.93 14.48 9.75
CA GLY A 35 -3.20 13.55 10.87
C GLY A 35 -4.33 12.57 10.58
N SER A 36 -5.41 13.09 10.00
CA SER A 36 -6.74 12.50 10.08
C SER A 36 -7.43 12.28 8.73
N GLY A 37 -6.85 12.72 7.62
CA GLY A 37 -7.52 12.77 6.31
C GLY A 37 -7.91 11.40 5.72
N TRP A 38 -7.24 10.32 6.13
CA TRP A 38 -7.47 8.93 5.69
C TRP A 38 -8.21 8.11 6.74
N SER A 39 -8.37 8.61 7.97
CA SER A 39 -8.92 7.81 9.06
C SER A 39 -10.28 7.21 8.69
N GLY A 40 -11.20 8.01 8.15
CA GLY A 40 -12.51 7.55 7.68
C GLY A 40 -12.42 6.47 6.60
N LEU A 41 -11.61 6.68 5.55
CA LEU A 41 -11.39 5.69 4.49
C LEU A 41 -10.82 4.37 5.04
N VAL A 42 -9.90 4.45 6.00
CA VAL A 42 -9.29 3.27 6.62
C VAL A 42 -10.30 2.55 7.50
N PHE A 43 -11.15 3.27 8.23
CA PHE A 43 -12.25 2.68 8.99
C PHE A 43 -13.23 1.95 8.06
N GLU A 44 -13.68 2.56 6.97
CA GLU A 44 -14.57 1.92 5.97
C GLU A 44 -13.95 0.66 5.35
N LEU A 45 -12.64 0.70 5.07
CA LEU A 45 -11.91 -0.47 4.53
C LEU A 45 -11.92 -1.65 5.52
N PHE A 46 -11.84 -1.36 6.81
CA PHE A 46 -11.74 -2.38 7.86
C PHE A 46 -13.09 -2.78 8.48
N GLU A 47 -14.12 -1.95 8.35
CA GLU A 47 -15.48 -2.19 8.88
C GLU A 47 -16.09 -3.49 8.36
N ASN A 48 -15.76 -3.87 7.11
CA ASN A 48 -16.27 -5.08 6.48
C ASN A 48 -15.46 -6.35 6.77
N ILE A 49 -14.44 -6.27 7.63
CA ILE A 49 -13.60 -7.42 7.99
C ILE A 49 -14.09 -7.98 9.34
N PRO A 50 -14.66 -9.21 9.40
CA PRO A 50 -15.22 -9.78 10.63
C PRO A 50 -14.22 -9.86 11.80
N MET A 51 -12.93 -10.04 11.48
CA MET A 51 -11.85 -10.05 12.47
C MET A 51 -11.66 -8.68 13.13
N MET A 52 -11.94 -7.59 12.42
CA MET A 52 -11.79 -6.22 12.93
C MET A 52 -12.91 -5.83 13.90
N GLU A 53 -14.11 -6.38 13.74
CA GLU A 53 -15.21 -6.25 14.72
C GLU A 53 -14.81 -6.83 16.09
N THR A 54 -14.15 -8.00 16.06
CA THR A 54 -13.66 -8.65 17.27
C THR A 54 -12.55 -7.83 17.94
N ILE A 55 -11.59 -7.31 17.17
CA ILE A 55 -10.49 -6.49 17.71
C ILE A 55 -11.00 -5.16 18.26
N GLY A 56 -11.94 -4.51 17.57
CA GLY A 56 -12.56 -3.25 18.00
C GLY A 56 -13.29 -3.35 19.34
N THR A 57 -13.75 -4.56 19.70
CA THR A 57 -14.36 -4.82 21.02
C THR A 57 -13.34 -4.72 22.17
N TYR A 58 -12.06 -5.01 21.93
CA TYR A 58 -11.00 -5.03 22.95
C TYR A 58 -10.09 -3.79 22.93
N THR A 59 -10.08 -3.02 21.84
CA THR A 59 -9.27 -1.80 21.72
C THR A 59 -10.15 -0.57 21.45
N PRO A 60 -10.25 0.39 22.39
CA PRO A 60 -11.08 1.59 22.20
C PRO A 60 -10.56 2.54 21.11
N TYR A 61 -9.31 2.37 20.69
CA TYR A 61 -8.72 3.04 19.54
C TYR A 61 -8.20 1.98 18.59
N PHE A 62 -8.58 2.06 17.32
CA PHE A 62 -8.15 1.11 16.30
C PHE A 62 -6.70 1.41 15.89
N PRO A 63 -5.69 0.67 16.39
CA PRO A 63 -4.28 1.09 16.25
C PRO A 63 -3.83 1.06 14.79
N PHE A 64 -4.45 0.20 13.97
CA PHE A 64 -4.12 0.07 12.55
C PHE A 64 -4.35 1.35 11.76
N VAL A 65 -5.28 2.23 12.16
CA VAL A 65 -5.51 3.51 11.48
C VAL A 65 -4.28 4.43 11.59
N ALA A 66 -3.64 4.46 12.75
CA ALA A 66 -2.43 5.26 12.97
C ALA A 66 -1.21 4.68 12.23
N PHE A 67 -1.11 3.34 12.12
CA PHE A 67 -0.01 2.67 11.43
C PHE A 67 -0.25 2.45 9.93
N PHE A 68 -1.44 2.74 9.42
CA PHE A 68 -1.80 2.56 8.01
C PHE A 68 -0.83 3.26 7.05
N PRO A 69 -0.42 4.53 7.28
CA PRO A 69 0.54 5.21 6.41
C PRO A 69 1.88 4.48 6.31
N ILE A 70 2.35 3.91 7.43
CA ILE A 70 3.59 3.11 7.46
C ILE A 70 3.44 1.84 6.63
N GLY A 71 2.30 1.15 6.75
CA GLY A 71 1.99 -0.02 5.93
C GLY A 71 2.00 0.29 4.43
N VAL A 72 1.45 1.44 4.04
CA VAL A 72 1.44 1.93 2.65
C VAL A 72 2.86 2.21 2.15
N VAL A 73 3.73 2.82 2.96
CA VAL A 73 5.16 3.03 2.63
C VAL A 73 5.90 1.70 2.45
N VAL A 74 5.66 0.73 3.34
CA VAL A 74 6.29 -0.59 3.25
C VAL A 74 5.86 -1.30 1.97
N LEU A 75 4.56 -1.31 1.66
CA LEU A 75 4.05 -1.88 0.40
C LEU A 75 4.67 -1.21 -0.82
N GLY A 76 4.74 0.13 -0.83
CA GLY A 76 5.36 0.87 -1.92
C GLY A 76 6.84 0.50 -2.10
N THR A 77 7.57 0.38 -1.00
CA THR A 77 8.98 -0.03 -0.99
C THR A 77 9.15 -1.46 -1.52
N LEU A 78 8.29 -2.40 -1.13
CA LEU A 78 8.30 -3.78 -1.64
C LEU A 78 8.09 -3.82 -3.15
N LEU A 79 7.19 -3.00 -3.70
CA LEU A 79 7.00 -2.91 -5.15
C LEU A 79 8.22 -2.33 -5.86
N ILE A 80 8.89 -1.32 -5.28
CA ILE A 80 10.15 -0.79 -5.82
C ILE A 80 11.24 -1.88 -5.80
N VAL A 81 11.35 -2.66 -4.73
CA VAL A 81 12.33 -3.77 -4.67
C VAL A 81 11.99 -4.83 -5.71
N LYS A 82 10.72 -5.22 -5.83
CA LYS A 82 10.25 -6.19 -6.84
C LYS A 82 10.46 -5.69 -8.26
N SER A 83 10.41 -4.38 -8.50
CA SER A 83 10.77 -3.78 -9.79
C SER A 83 12.26 -3.87 -10.12
N ARG A 84 13.10 -4.44 -9.26
CA ARG A 84 14.54 -4.60 -9.53
C ARG A 84 14.96 -6.05 -9.68
N GLN A 85 14.10 -6.97 -9.26
CA GLN A 85 14.22 -8.42 -9.45
C GLN A 85 13.69 -8.80 -10.82
#